data_AF-A0A2S4KYP4-F1
#
_entry.id   AF-A0A2S4KYP4-F1
#
_cell.length_a   1.000
_cell.length_b   1.000
_cell.length_c   1.000
_cell.angle_alpha   90.00
_cell.angle_beta   90.00
_cell.angle_gamma   90.00
#
_symmetry.space_group_name_H-M   'P 1'
#
loop_
_entity.id
_entity.type
_entity.pdbx_description
1 polymer ?
#
loop_
_entity_poly.entity_id
_entity_poly.type
_entity_poly.pdbx_seq_one_letter_code
_entity_poly.pdbx_strand_id
1 'polypeptide(L)'
;MRLDQIQAQQVSDAVTAFVDDINKRRGSVCATASSLRNGKPFRIFDTKMGSFNLCYFLEEVDGDGTAPFENSTKDRDRSVVRIPLIPRLGCPEEKLRSEIATMKFISAKTSIRIPKLYGYSTTSDNPIGVPFMVIEYIDATELSIQDVHDKQYREHILRQLGRLFLELYQLPFDRIGSFALDDEDISWTFGDHRPLQSMISEQELAGLQPSDIIPPGRTYNSTVDYSYALTGLAFNDWIKSRDAVFTKDDAENDLYDLYKFRSCVVDWVMAENNHGPYYLIHGDLLPSNILVNSNRDFVAIIDWEWCRTVPAELFVPPAWICGLDISYACCSVGYLSLFSATDEMQNALLCEIEAAYPQLYSRRPASLHPLAKLWRGNVKDLNKFCIAHSLLRPDNCITVYANNLDRYRHGLGSRASRVSAFYSSISGRKARELVLQKVEDGRLYKEDLRKRGMELQRETFVPLRPEDHQMPSLGGMTQWCFSTVFEAWRNHRWLSRASLVMFFSIPIAWWIRARRPLA
;
A
#
# COMPACT_ATOMS: atom_id res chain seq x y z
N MET A 1 -0.36 -6.38 -7.14
CA MET A 1 -1.07 -6.60 -8.41
C MET A 1 -1.50 -8.04 -8.50
N ARG A 2 -2.78 -8.23 -8.27
CA ARG A 2 -3.46 -9.52 -8.39
C ARG A 2 -3.90 -9.74 -9.83
N LEU A 3 -2.98 -10.24 -10.65
CA LEU A 3 -3.23 -10.74 -12.01
C LEU A 3 -2.81 -12.19 -12.06
N ASP A 4 -3.54 -13.00 -12.83
CA ASP A 4 -3.06 -14.34 -13.15
C ASP A 4 -1.76 -14.27 -14.00
N GLN A 5 -0.99 -15.35 -14.05
CA GLN A 5 0.32 -15.34 -14.72
C GLN A 5 0.24 -14.96 -16.20
N ILE A 6 -0.87 -15.28 -16.87
CA ILE A 6 -1.06 -15.00 -18.30
C ILE A 6 -1.28 -13.49 -18.48
N GLN A 7 -2.21 -12.92 -17.71
CA GLN A 7 -2.51 -11.49 -17.72
C GLN A 7 -1.31 -10.66 -17.26
N ALA A 8 -0.58 -11.12 -16.24
CA ALA A 8 0.62 -10.45 -15.74
C ALA A 8 1.71 -10.33 -16.81
N GLN A 9 1.92 -11.39 -17.60
CA GLN A 9 2.86 -11.35 -18.73
C GLN A 9 2.39 -10.35 -19.80
N GLN A 10 1.10 -10.38 -20.18
CA GLN A 10 0.53 -9.46 -21.17
C GLN A 10 0.67 -7.99 -20.74
N VAL A 11 0.38 -7.70 -19.47
CA VAL A 11 0.56 -6.36 -18.90
C VAL A 11 2.04 -5.96 -18.88
N SER A 12 2.95 -6.88 -18.55
CA SER A 12 4.39 -6.62 -18.59
C SER A 12 4.88 -6.26 -20.00
N ASP A 13 4.41 -6.98 -21.02
CA ASP A 13 4.76 -6.74 -22.42
C ASP A 13 4.20 -5.38 -22.89
N ALA A 14 2.95 -5.08 -22.53
CA ALA A 14 2.31 -3.80 -22.84
C ALA A 14 2.99 -2.62 -22.14
N VAL A 15 3.40 -2.77 -20.87
CA VAL A 15 4.18 -1.76 -20.15
C VAL A 15 5.53 -1.54 -20.83
N THR A 16 6.22 -2.59 -21.25
CA THR A 16 7.51 -2.47 -21.97
C THR A 16 7.34 -1.67 -23.25
N ALA A 17 6.36 -2.03 -24.09
CA ALA A 17 6.06 -1.31 -25.33
C ALA A 17 5.68 0.16 -25.07
N PHE A 18 4.88 0.42 -24.03
CA PHE A 18 4.49 1.77 -23.63
C PHE A 18 5.70 2.63 -23.22
N VAL A 19 6.59 2.08 -22.38
CA VAL A 19 7.80 2.79 -21.92
C VAL A 19 8.73 3.06 -23.11
N ASP A 20 8.90 2.11 -24.01
CA ASP A 20 9.70 2.28 -25.23
C ASP A 20 9.16 3.40 -26.13
N ASP A 21 7.83 3.49 -26.26
CA ASP A 21 7.17 4.55 -27.03
C ASP A 21 7.34 5.95 -26.42
N ILE A 22 7.30 6.06 -25.09
CA ILE A 22 7.59 7.33 -24.40
C ILE A 22 9.08 7.67 -24.50
N ASN A 23 9.97 6.68 -24.42
CA ASN A 23 11.41 6.89 -24.55
C ASN A 23 11.82 7.45 -25.93
N LYS A 24 11.08 7.14 -27.00
CA LYS A 24 11.26 7.77 -28.32
C LYS A 24 10.91 9.27 -28.32
N ARG A 25 10.11 9.74 -27.35
CA ARG A 25 9.62 11.12 -27.19
C ARG A 25 10.23 11.84 -25.99
N ARG A 26 11.43 11.44 -25.53
CA ARG A 26 12.14 12.11 -24.41
C ARG A 26 12.35 13.60 -24.63
N GLY A 27 12.51 14.04 -25.89
CA GLY A 27 12.55 15.47 -26.22
C GLY A 27 11.28 16.22 -25.81
N SER A 28 10.11 15.62 -26.04
CA SER A 28 8.82 16.18 -25.60
C SER A 28 8.69 16.22 -24.08
N VAL A 29 9.25 15.24 -23.36
CA VAL A 29 9.28 15.25 -21.88
C VAL A 29 10.05 16.47 -21.37
N CYS A 30 11.26 16.72 -21.91
CA CYS A 30 12.04 17.91 -21.55
C CYS A 30 11.32 19.21 -21.95
N ALA A 31 10.80 19.30 -23.17
CA ALA A 31 10.11 20.49 -23.66
C ALA A 31 8.87 20.84 -22.82
N THR A 32 8.11 19.82 -22.38
CA THR A 32 6.95 19.98 -21.51
C THR A 32 7.36 20.51 -20.13
N ALA A 33 8.40 19.94 -19.53
CA ALA A 33 8.94 20.45 -18.27
C ALA A 33 9.42 21.90 -18.42
N SER A 34 10.14 22.22 -19.49
CA SER A 34 10.59 23.58 -19.80
C SER A 34 9.44 24.57 -19.92
N SER A 35 8.38 24.22 -20.66
CA SER A 35 7.19 25.07 -20.82
C SER A 35 6.53 25.38 -19.48
N LEU A 36 6.36 24.38 -18.61
CA LEU A 36 5.75 24.53 -17.28
C LEU A 36 6.68 25.16 -16.24
N ARG A 37 7.96 25.35 -16.57
CA ARG A 37 8.99 25.93 -15.70
C ARG A 37 9.58 27.21 -16.30
N ASN A 38 8.72 28.08 -16.84
CA ASN A 38 9.08 29.41 -17.35
C ASN A 38 10.11 29.39 -18.49
N GLY A 39 10.12 28.36 -19.33
CA GLY A 39 11.01 28.24 -20.49
C GLY A 39 12.44 27.79 -20.16
N LYS A 40 12.74 27.45 -18.90
CA LYS A 40 14.06 26.94 -18.50
C LYS A 40 14.39 25.63 -19.22
N PRO A 41 15.57 25.48 -19.85
CA PRO A 41 15.91 24.23 -20.53
C PRO A 41 16.25 23.14 -19.50
N PHE A 42 15.73 21.93 -19.74
CA PHE A 42 15.95 20.77 -18.88
C PHE A 42 16.57 19.61 -19.67
N ARG A 43 17.39 18.81 -19.00
CA ARG A 43 17.78 17.48 -19.47
C ARG A 43 17.41 16.41 -18.45
N ILE A 44 17.11 15.21 -18.95
CA ILE A 44 16.87 14.04 -18.09
C ILE A 44 18.22 13.50 -17.60
N PHE A 45 18.37 13.33 -16.29
CA PHE A 45 19.56 12.73 -15.68
C PHE A 45 19.31 11.34 -15.09
N ASP A 46 18.05 11.01 -14.76
CA ASP A 46 17.66 9.69 -14.27
C ASP A 46 16.25 9.31 -14.75
N THR A 47 15.93 8.02 -14.74
CA THR A 47 14.60 7.49 -15.06
C THR A 47 14.30 6.31 -14.15
N LYS A 48 13.19 6.39 -13.40
CA LYS A 48 12.75 5.28 -12.53
C LYS A 48 11.34 4.84 -12.90
N MET A 49 11.12 3.53 -12.82
CA MET A 49 9.80 2.93 -13.05
C MET A 49 9.31 2.28 -11.76
N GLY A 50 8.26 2.86 -11.18
CA GLY A 50 7.59 2.34 -10.00
C GLY A 50 6.53 1.28 -10.34
N SER A 51 5.63 1.03 -9.38
CA SER A 51 4.52 0.10 -9.56
C SER A 51 3.43 0.64 -10.49
N PHE A 52 3.20 1.95 -10.49
CA PHE A 52 2.10 2.57 -11.25
C PHE A 52 2.54 3.74 -12.12
N ASN A 53 3.80 4.16 -12.02
CA ASN A 53 4.27 5.40 -12.64
C ASN A 53 5.68 5.25 -13.21
N LEU A 54 5.94 5.95 -14.32
CA LEU A 54 7.24 6.19 -14.91
C LEU A 54 7.66 7.63 -14.59
N CYS A 55 8.82 7.79 -13.96
CA CYS A 55 9.35 9.07 -13.52
C CYS A 55 10.62 9.40 -14.29
N TYR A 56 10.61 10.53 -14.99
CA TYR A 56 11.79 11.15 -15.58
C TYR A 56 12.29 12.24 -14.64
N PHE A 57 13.54 12.16 -14.23
CA PHE A 57 14.18 13.13 -13.34
C PHE A 57 14.99 14.11 -14.17
N LEU A 58 14.70 15.40 -14.02
CA LEU A 58 15.25 16.46 -14.85
C LEU A 58 16.03 17.46 -14.00
N GLU A 59 17.13 17.96 -14.58
CA GLU A 59 17.91 19.08 -14.05
C GLU A 59 18.02 20.18 -15.10
N GLU A 60 18.00 21.42 -14.62
CA GLU A 60 18.24 22.61 -15.46
C GLU A 60 19.63 22.55 -16.09
N VAL A 61 19.72 23.03 -17.34
CA VAL A 61 20.97 23.17 -18.09
C VAL A 61 21.23 24.64 -18.42
N ASP A 62 22.49 25.01 -18.63
CA ASP A 62 22.83 26.34 -19.12
C ASP A 62 22.52 26.45 -20.62
N GLY A 63 22.35 27.69 -21.10
CA GLY A 63 21.87 28.00 -22.46
C GLY A 63 22.74 27.52 -23.63
N ASP A 64 23.93 26.97 -23.37
CA ASP A 64 24.81 26.38 -24.38
C ASP A 64 24.68 24.84 -24.51
N GLY A 65 23.80 24.22 -23.70
CA GLY A 65 23.57 22.77 -23.72
C GLY A 65 24.69 21.94 -23.10
N THR A 66 25.72 22.57 -22.53
CA THR A 66 26.76 21.87 -21.77
C THR A 66 26.33 21.68 -20.31
N ALA A 67 26.77 20.58 -19.70
CA ALA A 67 26.62 20.43 -18.25
C ALA A 67 27.61 21.41 -17.58
N PRO A 68 27.17 22.33 -16.71
CA PRO A 68 28.09 23.22 -16.03
C PRO A 68 29.07 22.42 -15.16
N PHE A 69 30.29 22.94 -15.00
CA PHE A 69 31.37 22.39 -14.17
C PHE A 69 30.86 21.87 -12.81
N GLU A 70 31.39 20.73 -12.35
CA GLU A 70 30.93 19.90 -11.22
C GLU A 70 30.67 20.64 -9.87
N ASN A 71 31.09 21.89 -9.71
CA ASN A 71 31.08 22.62 -8.45
C ASN A 71 29.79 23.41 -8.13
N SER A 72 28.76 23.45 -8.99
CA SER A 72 27.53 24.25 -8.76
C SER A 72 26.22 23.46 -8.56
N THR A 73 26.28 22.18 -8.21
CA THR A 73 25.10 21.28 -8.17
C THR A 73 24.04 21.63 -7.12
N LYS A 74 24.32 22.55 -6.18
CA LYS A 74 23.40 22.95 -5.10
C LYS A 74 22.33 23.97 -5.49
N ASP A 75 22.48 24.70 -6.60
CA ASP A 75 21.55 25.77 -7.03
C ASP A 75 20.74 25.44 -8.30
N ARG A 76 20.79 24.19 -8.80
CA ARG A 76 20.06 23.80 -10.01
C ARG A 76 18.59 23.54 -9.71
N ASP A 77 17.69 24.13 -10.50
CA ASP A 77 16.30 23.71 -10.47
C ASP A 77 16.19 22.26 -10.96
N ARG A 78 15.52 21.42 -10.18
CA ARG A 78 15.22 20.03 -10.55
C ARG A 78 13.71 19.80 -10.54
N SER A 79 13.27 18.90 -11.43
CA SER A 79 11.87 18.52 -11.57
C SER A 79 11.75 17.02 -11.81
N VAL A 80 10.56 16.48 -11.59
CA VAL A 80 10.18 15.14 -12.01
C VAL A 80 8.97 15.24 -12.92
N VAL A 81 9.08 14.68 -14.12
CA VAL A 81 7.90 14.41 -14.98
C VAL A 81 7.45 12.99 -14.64
N ARG A 82 6.25 12.87 -14.08
CA ARG A 82 5.65 11.61 -13.67
C ARG A 82 4.49 11.26 -14.60
N ILE A 83 4.56 10.07 -15.19
CA ILE A 83 3.62 9.55 -16.18
C ILE A 83 2.98 8.27 -15.62
N PRO A 84 1.65 8.15 -15.53
CA PRO A 84 1.00 6.91 -15.14
C PRO A 84 1.28 5.82 -16.17
N LEU A 85 1.62 4.61 -15.69
CA LEU A 85 1.76 3.42 -16.52
C LEU A 85 0.37 2.92 -16.92
N ILE A 86 -0.23 3.55 -17.95
CA ILE A 86 -1.60 3.27 -18.41
C ILE A 86 -1.88 1.77 -18.58
N PRO A 87 -1.01 0.94 -19.22
CA PRO A 87 -1.28 -0.49 -19.38
C PRO A 87 -1.36 -1.27 -18.05
N ARG A 88 -0.98 -0.64 -16.94
CA ARG A 88 -0.90 -1.22 -15.60
C ARG A 88 -2.03 -0.73 -14.68
N LEU A 89 -2.95 0.09 -15.19
CA LEU A 89 -4.01 0.74 -14.43
C LEU A 89 -5.37 0.39 -15.04
N GLY A 90 -6.30 -0.09 -14.22
CA GLY A 90 -7.68 -0.31 -14.64
C GLY A 90 -8.52 0.96 -14.70
N CYS A 91 -8.06 2.04 -14.06
CA CYS A 91 -8.74 3.35 -14.01
C CYS A 91 -7.73 4.51 -14.06
N PRO A 92 -6.94 4.64 -15.16
CA PRO A 92 -5.79 5.57 -15.21
C PRO A 92 -6.17 7.04 -15.03
N GLU A 93 -7.27 7.48 -15.66
CA GLU A 93 -7.75 8.87 -15.57
C GLU A 93 -8.27 9.20 -14.17
N GLU A 94 -9.19 8.38 -13.63
CA GLU A 94 -9.74 8.52 -12.28
C GLU A 94 -8.61 8.59 -11.23
N LYS A 95 -7.62 7.71 -11.36
CA LYS A 95 -6.44 7.65 -10.48
C LYS A 95 -5.62 8.94 -10.54
N LEU A 96 -5.28 9.42 -11.74
CA LEU A 96 -4.45 10.62 -11.90
C LEU A 96 -5.17 11.87 -11.40
N ARG A 97 -6.45 12.04 -11.77
CA ARG A 97 -7.28 13.17 -11.29
C ARG A 97 -7.37 13.17 -9.77
N SER A 98 -7.58 12.00 -9.15
CA SER A 98 -7.67 11.87 -7.70
C SER A 98 -6.36 12.18 -6.98
N GLU A 99 -5.22 11.74 -7.51
CA GLU A 99 -3.88 12.05 -6.97
C GLU A 99 -3.62 13.56 -6.99
N ILE A 100 -3.83 14.23 -8.13
CA ILE A 100 -3.58 15.66 -8.27
C ILE A 100 -4.48 16.47 -7.33
N ALA A 101 -5.77 16.12 -7.27
CA ALA A 101 -6.73 16.79 -6.39
C ALA A 101 -6.35 16.63 -4.92
N THR A 102 -5.92 15.44 -4.52
CA THR A 102 -5.44 15.18 -3.16
C THR A 102 -4.20 16.01 -2.84
N MET A 103 -3.22 16.09 -3.76
CA MET A 103 -2.04 16.94 -3.57
C MET A 103 -2.43 18.42 -3.36
N LYS A 104 -3.36 18.95 -4.17
CA LYS A 104 -3.88 20.31 -4.00
C LYS A 104 -4.55 20.50 -2.63
N PHE A 105 -5.36 19.54 -2.19
CA PHE A 105 -6.01 19.57 -0.88
C PHE A 105 -4.99 19.57 0.26
N ILE A 106 -4.05 18.62 0.27
CA ILE A 106 -3.02 18.48 1.31
C ILE A 106 -2.17 19.74 1.40
N SER A 107 -1.71 20.27 0.27
CA SER A 107 -0.92 21.50 0.22
C SER A 107 -1.69 22.73 0.74
N ALA A 108 -3.03 22.74 0.63
CA ALA A 108 -3.86 23.86 1.04
C ALA A 108 -4.36 23.76 2.50
N LYS A 109 -4.50 22.56 3.04
CA LYS A 109 -5.16 22.29 4.33
C LYS A 109 -4.23 21.79 5.42
N THR A 110 -2.99 21.45 5.08
CA THR A 110 -2.01 20.90 6.02
C THR A 110 -0.66 21.57 5.85
N SER A 111 0.19 21.40 6.85
CA SER A 111 1.62 21.68 6.87
C SER A 111 2.45 20.49 6.37
N ILE A 112 1.82 19.37 6.01
CA ILE A 112 2.51 18.18 5.50
C ILE A 112 3.22 18.56 4.20
N ARG A 113 4.54 18.43 4.20
CA ARG A 113 5.34 18.73 3.02
C ARG A 113 5.14 17.65 1.97
N ILE A 114 4.67 18.05 0.79
CA ILE A 114 4.52 17.21 -0.40
C ILE A 114 5.22 17.90 -1.59
N PRO A 115 5.62 17.17 -2.66
CA PRO A 115 6.23 17.79 -3.84
C PRO A 115 5.33 18.89 -4.43
N LYS A 116 5.89 20.06 -4.70
CA LYS A 116 5.16 21.14 -5.37
C LYS A 116 4.73 20.70 -6.78
N LEU A 117 3.47 20.89 -7.10
CA LEU A 117 2.92 20.67 -8.43
C LEU A 117 3.17 21.90 -9.32
N TYR A 118 3.88 21.72 -10.44
CA TYR A 118 4.16 22.79 -11.40
C TYR A 118 3.15 22.83 -12.55
N GLY A 119 2.61 21.67 -12.94
CA GLY A 119 1.59 21.55 -13.98
C GLY A 119 1.32 20.09 -14.33
N TYR A 120 0.29 19.84 -15.12
CA TYR A 120 -0.11 18.49 -15.51
C TYR A 120 -0.99 18.52 -16.76
N SER A 121 -1.21 17.35 -17.34
CA SER A 121 -2.25 17.09 -18.33
C SER A 121 -2.94 15.78 -17.98
N THR A 122 -4.27 15.80 -17.96
CA THR A 122 -5.13 14.63 -17.70
C THR A 122 -5.47 13.87 -18.98
N THR A 123 -5.15 14.42 -20.15
CA THR A 123 -5.47 13.87 -21.47
C THR A 123 -4.18 13.53 -22.24
N SER A 124 -4.34 12.88 -23.39
CA SER A 124 -3.22 12.62 -24.32
C SER A 124 -3.00 13.75 -25.33
N ASP A 125 -3.81 14.82 -25.30
CA ASP A 125 -3.67 15.97 -26.20
C ASP A 125 -2.59 16.93 -25.67
N ASN A 126 -1.35 16.47 -25.71
CA ASN A 126 -0.18 17.20 -25.25
C ASN A 126 1.09 16.69 -25.97
N PRO A 127 2.23 17.41 -25.90
CA PRO A 127 3.44 17.05 -26.63
C PRO A 127 4.03 15.66 -26.31
N ILE A 128 3.79 15.13 -25.10
CA ILE A 128 4.23 13.79 -24.71
C ILE A 128 3.30 12.73 -25.31
N GLY A 129 2.01 13.05 -25.49
CA GLY A 129 0.98 12.17 -26.05
C GLY A 129 0.35 11.22 -25.03
N VAL A 130 0.56 11.46 -23.74
CA VAL A 130 -0.05 10.74 -22.61
C VAL A 130 -0.26 11.69 -21.44
N PRO A 131 -1.17 11.39 -20.50
CA PRO A 131 -1.31 12.15 -19.26
C PRO A 131 0.00 12.18 -18.46
N PHE A 132 0.22 13.26 -17.71
CA PHE A 132 1.43 13.43 -16.89
C PHE A 132 1.22 14.48 -15.80
N MET A 133 2.13 14.53 -14.84
CA MET A 133 2.33 15.70 -13.99
C MET A 133 3.81 16.07 -13.87
N VAL A 134 4.09 17.35 -13.72
CA VAL A 134 5.43 17.89 -13.46
C VAL A 134 5.45 18.38 -12.02
N ILE A 135 6.31 17.78 -11.21
CA ILE A 135 6.42 18.05 -9.79
C ILE A 135 7.85 18.41 -9.41
N GLU A 136 8.01 18.98 -8.23
CA GLU A 136 9.29 19.24 -7.58
C GLU A 136 10.09 17.96 -7.36
N TYR A 137 11.39 18.03 -7.66
CA TYR A 137 12.35 17.05 -7.18
C TYR A 137 12.79 17.43 -5.76
N ILE A 138 12.67 16.49 -4.83
CA ILE A 138 13.09 16.68 -3.44
C ILE A 138 14.39 15.89 -3.22
N ASP A 139 15.47 16.61 -2.90
CA ASP A 139 16.79 16.01 -2.67
C ASP A 139 16.90 15.42 -1.26
N ALA A 140 16.33 14.22 -1.10
CA ALA A 140 16.28 13.49 0.16
C ALA A 140 16.33 11.98 -0.09
N THR A 141 16.56 11.20 0.96
CA THR A 141 16.60 9.73 0.89
C THR A 141 15.28 9.14 1.35
N GLU A 142 14.88 8.01 0.77
CA GLU A 142 13.71 7.26 1.25
C GLU A 142 13.97 6.67 2.64
N LEU A 143 12.96 6.67 3.51
CA LEU A 143 13.00 5.96 4.79
C LEU A 143 13.07 4.45 4.50
N SER A 144 14.02 3.75 5.12
CA SER A 144 14.13 2.30 4.98
C SER A 144 13.49 1.58 6.16
N ILE A 145 13.11 0.32 5.95
CA ILE A 145 12.63 -0.52 7.06
C ILE A 145 13.72 -0.74 8.12
N GLN A 146 15.00 -0.73 7.72
CA GLN A 146 16.13 -0.83 8.65
C GLN A 146 16.16 0.36 9.62
N ASP A 147 15.84 1.57 9.16
CA ASP A 147 15.75 2.74 10.05
C ASP A 147 14.65 2.57 11.12
N VAL A 148 13.55 1.90 10.77
CA VAL A 148 12.43 1.62 11.69
C VAL A 148 12.81 0.58 12.76
N HIS A 149 13.73 -0.34 12.43
CA HIS A 149 14.29 -1.32 13.35
C HIS A 149 15.43 -0.76 14.21
N ASP A 150 16.08 0.29 13.75
CA ASP A 150 17.17 0.92 14.49
C ASP A 150 16.63 1.66 15.72
N LYS A 151 16.99 1.15 16.90
CA LYS A 151 16.60 1.76 18.18
C LYS A 151 17.00 3.22 18.31
N GLN A 152 18.07 3.65 17.61
CA GLN A 152 18.51 5.04 17.61
C GLN A 152 17.48 5.98 16.97
N TYR A 153 16.84 5.55 15.88
CA TYR A 153 15.94 6.41 15.10
C TYR A 153 14.46 6.11 15.33
N ARG A 154 14.14 4.92 15.86
CA ARG A 154 12.77 4.42 16.01
C ARG A 154 11.83 5.39 16.73
N GLU A 155 12.19 5.86 17.92
CA GLU A 155 11.34 6.81 18.66
C GLU A 155 11.09 8.09 17.85
N HIS A 156 12.13 8.65 17.23
CA HIS A 156 12.03 9.85 16.41
C HIS A 156 11.11 9.67 15.20
N ILE A 157 11.22 8.53 14.50
CA ILE A 157 10.36 8.18 13.37
C ILE A 157 8.89 8.03 13.82
N LEU A 158 8.64 7.31 14.92
CA LEU A 158 7.28 7.10 15.43
C LEU A 158 6.65 8.42 15.90
N ARG A 159 7.42 9.34 16.48
CA ARG A 159 6.93 10.68 16.85
C ARG A 159 6.53 11.49 15.62
N GLN A 160 7.32 11.47 14.55
CA GLN A 160 6.97 12.17 13.31
C GLN A 160 5.73 11.58 12.63
N LEU A 161 5.55 10.26 12.66
CA LEU A 161 4.30 9.62 12.27
C LEU A 161 3.14 10.08 13.16
N GLY A 162 3.35 10.16 14.48
CA GLY A 162 2.32 10.62 15.43
C GLY A 162 1.82 12.02 15.09
N ARG A 163 2.75 12.92 14.74
CA ARG A 163 2.42 14.28 14.27
C ARG A 163 1.65 14.29 12.97
N LEU A 164 2.06 13.49 11.98
CA LEU A 164 1.38 13.34 10.69
C LEU A 164 -0.08 12.91 10.88
N PHE A 165 -0.32 11.87 11.69
CA PHE A 165 -1.68 11.38 11.96
C PHE A 165 -2.50 12.38 12.79
N LEU A 166 -1.87 13.08 13.74
CA LEU A 166 -2.54 14.11 14.54
C LEU A 166 -3.04 15.28 13.68
N GLU A 167 -2.30 15.63 12.64
CA GLU A 167 -2.69 16.67 11.68
C GLU A 167 -3.83 16.21 10.76
N LEU A 168 -3.72 15.02 10.16
CA LEU A 168 -4.78 14.46 9.31
C LEU A 168 -6.09 14.24 10.09
N TYR A 169 -6.01 13.88 11.37
CA TYR A 169 -7.17 13.70 12.25
C TYR A 169 -7.96 14.99 12.48
N GLN A 170 -7.36 16.16 12.31
CA GLN A 170 -8.04 17.45 12.48
C GLN A 170 -8.94 17.82 11.30
N LEU A 171 -8.96 16.99 10.24
CA LEU A 171 -9.75 17.19 9.02
C LEU A 171 -10.85 16.12 8.93
N PRO A 172 -11.96 16.23 9.69
CA PRO A 172 -13.06 15.28 9.59
C PRO A 172 -13.89 15.51 8.32
N PHE A 173 -14.42 14.42 7.78
CA PHE A 173 -15.31 14.41 6.62
C PHE A 173 -16.67 13.79 6.99
N ASP A 174 -17.70 14.19 6.24
CA ASP A 174 -19.10 13.75 6.43
C ASP A 174 -19.45 12.45 5.69
N ARG A 175 -18.55 11.99 4.81
CA ARG A 175 -18.70 10.77 4.01
C ARG A 175 -17.37 10.11 3.68
N ILE A 176 -17.46 8.89 3.17
CA ILE A 176 -16.37 8.09 2.62
C ILE A 176 -16.35 8.25 1.09
N GLY A 177 -15.25 8.78 0.56
CA GLY A 177 -14.99 8.93 -0.87
C GLY A 177 -13.52 9.24 -1.14
N SER A 178 -13.22 9.67 -2.37
CA SER A 178 -11.92 10.24 -2.75
C SER A 178 -12.09 11.67 -3.24
N PHE A 179 -10.98 12.40 -3.33
CA PHE A 179 -10.94 13.66 -4.07
C PHE A 179 -10.86 13.39 -5.58
N ALA A 180 -11.27 14.37 -6.37
CA ALA A 180 -11.01 14.45 -7.80
C ALA A 180 -10.84 15.91 -8.22
N LEU A 181 -10.33 16.14 -9.42
CA LEU A 181 -10.27 17.48 -9.99
C LEU A 181 -11.68 17.94 -10.37
N ASP A 182 -11.96 19.24 -10.20
CA ASP A 182 -13.17 19.86 -10.73
C ASP A 182 -13.22 19.81 -12.27
N ASP A 183 -14.36 20.17 -12.84
CA ASP A 183 -14.60 20.10 -14.29
C ASP A 183 -13.65 20.99 -15.11
N GLU A 184 -13.09 22.02 -14.48
CA GLU A 184 -12.14 22.96 -15.10
C GLU A 184 -10.67 22.53 -14.91
N ASP A 185 -10.41 21.44 -14.19
CA ASP A 185 -9.08 21.00 -13.77
C ASP A 185 -8.30 22.10 -13.04
N ILE A 186 -8.95 22.97 -12.26
CA ILE A 186 -8.33 24.09 -11.53
C ILE A 186 -8.21 23.78 -10.04
N SER A 187 -9.21 23.18 -9.43
CA SER A 187 -9.25 22.88 -7.99
C SER A 187 -9.53 21.39 -7.74
N TRP A 188 -9.93 21.07 -6.52
CA TRP A 188 -10.43 19.75 -6.13
C TRP A 188 -11.92 19.81 -5.82
N THR A 189 -12.58 18.67 -5.93
CA THR A 189 -13.93 18.37 -5.42
C THR A 189 -13.88 17.15 -4.50
N PHE A 190 -14.90 17.02 -3.66
CA PHE A 190 -15.09 15.87 -2.79
C PHE A 190 -16.58 15.59 -2.61
N GLY A 191 -16.95 14.32 -2.67
CA GLY A 191 -18.27 13.83 -2.23
C GLY A 191 -19.17 13.18 -3.27
N ASP A 192 -18.60 12.96 -4.44
CA ASP A 192 -19.19 12.41 -5.67
C ASP A 192 -18.22 11.43 -6.36
N HIS A 193 -17.17 11.00 -5.67
CA HIS A 193 -16.14 10.09 -6.17
C HIS A 193 -15.95 8.91 -5.22
N ARG A 194 -15.83 7.71 -5.79
CA ARG A 194 -15.70 6.48 -4.99
C ARG A 194 -14.41 6.45 -4.18
N PRO A 195 -14.37 5.79 -3.02
CA PRO A 195 -13.12 5.62 -2.26
C PRO A 195 -12.15 4.75 -3.07
N LEU A 196 -11.39 5.40 -3.95
CA LEU A 196 -10.52 4.75 -4.92
C LEU A 196 -9.32 4.12 -4.21
N GLN A 197 -9.10 2.83 -4.46
CA GLN A 197 -8.00 2.07 -3.90
C GLN A 197 -7.37 1.18 -4.97
N SER A 198 -6.11 0.83 -4.77
CA SER A 198 -5.33 0.04 -5.73
C SER A 198 -6.04 -1.25 -6.12
N MET A 199 -6.67 -1.95 -5.16
CA MET A 199 -7.45 -3.16 -5.43
C MET A 199 -8.55 -2.98 -6.48
N ILE A 200 -9.24 -1.82 -6.51
CA ILE A 200 -10.25 -1.57 -7.55
C ILE A 200 -9.57 -1.50 -8.92
N SER A 201 -8.47 -0.75 -9.04
CA SER A 201 -7.70 -0.69 -10.29
C SER A 201 -7.14 -2.06 -10.70
N GLU A 202 -6.65 -2.86 -9.76
CA GLU A 202 -6.13 -4.20 -10.01
C GLU A 202 -7.24 -5.15 -10.51
N GLN A 203 -8.42 -5.13 -9.88
CA GLN A 203 -9.55 -5.95 -10.29
C GLN A 203 -10.16 -5.49 -11.62
N GLU A 204 -10.19 -4.18 -11.91
CA GLU A 204 -10.59 -3.68 -13.25
C GLU A 204 -9.61 -4.16 -14.32
N LEU A 205 -8.30 -4.08 -14.06
CA LEU A 205 -7.26 -4.55 -14.98
C LEU A 205 -7.34 -6.07 -15.22
N ALA A 206 -7.68 -6.83 -14.19
CA ALA A 206 -7.92 -8.27 -14.26
C ALA A 206 -9.24 -8.66 -14.94
N GLY A 207 -10.13 -7.69 -15.22
CA GLY A 207 -11.45 -7.94 -15.81
C GLY A 207 -12.48 -8.50 -14.82
N LEU A 208 -12.29 -8.29 -13.52
CA LEU A 208 -13.14 -8.82 -12.44
C LEU A 208 -14.34 -7.91 -12.11
N GLN A 209 -14.51 -6.79 -12.83
CA GLN A 209 -15.64 -5.87 -12.71
C GLN A 209 -15.94 -5.43 -11.25
N PRO A 210 -14.96 -4.88 -10.52
CA PRO A 210 -15.17 -4.40 -9.15
C PRO A 210 -16.19 -3.27 -9.06
N SER A 211 -16.47 -2.58 -10.18
CA SER A 211 -17.51 -1.55 -10.29
C SER A 211 -18.94 -2.06 -10.03
N ASP A 212 -19.20 -3.37 -10.11
CA ASP A 212 -20.46 -3.97 -9.66
C ASP A 212 -20.67 -3.84 -8.14
N ILE A 213 -19.57 -3.70 -7.39
CA ILE A 213 -19.55 -3.60 -5.93
C ILE A 213 -19.36 -2.16 -5.49
N ILE A 214 -18.38 -1.46 -6.08
CA ILE A 214 -18.12 -0.05 -5.84
C ILE A 214 -18.15 0.71 -7.17
N PRO A 215 -19.36 1.12 -7.64
CA PRO A 215 -19.50 1.86 -8.89
C PRO A 215 -18.73 3.18 -8.88
N PRO A 216 -18.32 3.69 -10.06
CA PRO A 216 -17.88 5.08 -10.19
C PRO A 216 -18.89 6.04 -9.54
N GLY A 217 -18.36 7.05 -8.86
CA GLY A 217 -19.15 8.05 -8.12
C GLY A 217 -19.83 7.59 -6.82
N ARG A 218 -19.67 6.32 -6.41
CA ARG A 218 -20.26 5.80 -5.17
C ARG A 218 -19.54 6.33 -3.92
N THR A 219 -20.21 7.14 -3.11
CA THR A 219 -19.77 7.44 -1.73
C THR A 219 -20.53 6.63 -0.67
N TYR A 220 -20.04 6.62 0.57
CA TYR A 220 -20.70 5.96 1.70
C TYR A 220 -20.84 6.89 2.91
N ASN A 221 -21.99 6.82 3.58
CA ASN A 221 -22.26 7.52 4.85
C ASN A 221 -22.45 6.52 6.01
N SER A 222 -21.99 5.28 5.83
CA SER A 222 -22.02 4.22 6.83
C SER A 222 -20.74 3.38 6.76
N THR A 223 -20.11 3.19 7.92
CA THR A 223 -18.99 2.28 8.11
C THR A 223 -19.39 0.85 7.76
N VAL A 224 -20.57 0.39 8.20
CA VAL A 224 -21.09 -0.95 7.88
C VAL A 224 -21.20 -1.15 6.38
N ASP A 225 -21.82 -0.22 5.63
CA ASP A 225 -21.98 -0.34 4.19
C ASP A 225 -20.62 -0.36 3.47
N TYR A 226 -19.70 0.51 3.88
CA TYR A 226 -18.36 0.55 3.28
C TYR A 226 -17.56 -0.72 3.59
N SER A 227 -17.58 -1.22 4.83
CA SER A 227 -16.91 -2.47 5.18
C SER A 227 -17.55 -3.69 4.48
N TYR A 228 -18.86 -3.67 4.24
CA TYR A 228 -19.53 -4.67 3.43
C TYR A 228 -19.04 -4.63 1.97
N ALA A 229 -18.85 -3.45 1.40
CA ALA A 229 -18.30 -3.28 0.06
C ALA A 229 -16.83 -3.76 -0.03
N LEU A 230 -15.99 -3.43 0.95
CA LEU A 230 -14.59 -3.89 1.02
C LEU A 230 -14.48 -5.41 1.12
N THR A 231 -15.27 -6.03 2.00
CA THR A 231 -15.34 -7.51 2.04
C THR A 231 -15.91 -8.08 0.74
N GLY A 232 -16.85 -7.38 0.10
CA GLY A 232 -17.36 -7.71 -1.22
C GLY A 232 -16.26 -7.79 -2.29
N LEU A 233 -15.29 -6.86 -2.28
CA LEU A 233 -14.14 -6.90 -3.18
C LEU A 233 -13.25 -8.13 -2.93
N ALA A 234 -13.03 -8.52 -1.66
CA ALA A 234 -12.30 -9.75 -1.34
C ALA A 234 -13.01 -11.01 -1.88
N PHE A 235 -14.34 -11.08 -1.73
CA PHE A 235 -15.16 -12.13 -2.33
C PHE A 235 -15.09 -12.11 -3.86
N ASN A 236 -15.20 -10.93 -4.48
CA ASN A 236 -15.17 -10.77 -5.93
C ASN A 236 -13.92 -11.37 -6.53
N ASP A 237 -12.79 -11.09 -5.89
CA ASP A 237 -11.50 -11.59 -6.29
C ASP A 237 -11.44 -13.12 -6.24
N TRP A 238 -11.80 -13.71 -5.11
CA TRP A 238 -11.78 -15.16 -4.97
C TRP A 238 -12.77 -15.85 -5.93
N ILE A 239 -13.95 -15.28 -6.13
CA ILE A 239 -14.99 -15.84 -6.99
C ILE A 239 -14.55 -15.76 -8.46
N LYS A 240 -14.14 -14.59 -8.93
CA LYS A 240 -13.93 -14.33 -10.37
C LYS A 240 -12.51 -14.65 -10.85
N SER A 241 -11.50 -14.65 -9.97
CA SER A 241 -10.12 -14.97 -10.37
C SER A 241 -9.95 -16.46 -10.65
N ARG A 242 -9.41 -16.80 -11.83
CA ARG A 242 -9.32 -18.19 -12.32
C ARG A 242 -8.28 -19.03 -11.59
N ASP A 243 -7.30 -18.36 -11.00
CA ASP A 243 -6.16 -18.91 -10.28
C ASP A 243 -6.30 -18.82 -8.76
N ALA A 244 -7.48 -18.42 -8.25
CA ALA A 244 -7.72 -18.25 -6.83
C ALA A 244 -7.48 -19.53 -6.00
N VAL A 245 -7.77 -20.71 -6.55
CA VAL A 245 -7.64 -21.99 -5.84
C VAL A 245 -7.18 -23.11 -6.79
N PHE A 246 -6.48 -24.10 -6.23
CA PHE A 246 -5.96 -25.22 -7.02
C PHE A 246 -6.30 -26.60 -6.46
N THR A 247 -6.82 -26.65 -5.24
CA THR A 247 -7.30 -27.86 -4.58
C THR A 247 -8.65 -27.57 -3.94
N LYS A 248 -9.39 -28.64 -3.66
CA LYS A 248 -10.65 -28.54 -2.92
C LYS A 248 -10.44 -28.02 -1.50
N ASP A 249 -9.34 -28.40 -0.86
CA ASP A 249 -9.02 -27.97 0.51
C ASP A 249 -8.76 -26.46 0.59
N ASP A 250 -7.97 -25.92 -0.36
CA ASP A 250 -7.76 -24.46 -0.47
C ASP A 250 -9.11 -23.75 -0.63
N ALA A 251 -9.93 -24.23 -1.57
CA ALA A 251 -11.23 -23.63 -1.86
C ALA A 251 -12.20 -23.67 -0.67
N GLU A 252 -12.22 -24.77 0.07
CA GLU A 252 -13.07 -24.91 1.25
C GLU A 252 -12.62 -23.97 2.38
N ASN A 253 -11.31 -23.90 2.65
CA ASN A 253 -10.73 -23.06 3.69
C ASN A 253 -10.88 -21.57 3.37
N ASP A 254 -10.49 -21.14 2.17
CA ASP A 254 -10.53 -19.73 1.76
C ASP A 254 -11.94 -19.15 1.83
N LEU A 255 -12.92 -19.87 1.28
CA LEU A 255 -14.30 -19.42 1.29
C LEU A 255 -14.86 -19.38 2.71
N TYR A 256 -14.53 -20.38 3.55
CA TYR A 256 -14.85 -20.35 4.98
C TYR A 256 -14.26 -19.10 5.66
N ASP A 257 -12.99 -18.81 5.43
CA ASP A 257 -12.29 -17.67 6.01
C ASP A 257 -12.88 -16.33 5.56
N LEU A 258 -13.26 -16.18 4.28
CA LEU A 258 -13.94 -14.99 3.79
C LEU A 258 -15.29 -14.75 4.49
N TYR A 259 -16.11 -15.80 4.62
CA TYR A 259 -17.40 -15.70 5.32
C TYR A 259 -17.22 -15.35 6.79
N LYS A 260 -16.23 -15.96 7.44
CA LYS A 260 -15.99 -15.72 8.86
C LYS A 260 -15.31 -14.39 9.14
N PHE A 261 -14.39 -13.95 8.29
CA PHE A 261 -13.83 -12.60 8.34
C PHE A 261 -14.93 -11.55 8.21
N ARG A 262 -15.84 -11.69 7.24
CA ARG A 262 -16.99 -10.79 7.10
C ARG A 262 -17.87 -10.78 8.36
N SER A 263 -18.04 -11.93 9.02
CA SER A 263 -18.74 -12.00 10.31
C SER A 263 -17.98 -11.31 11.45
N CYS A 264 -16.64 -11.26 11.43
CA CYS A 264 -15.84 -10.50 12.40
C CYS A 264 -16.02 -9.00 12.24
N VAL A 265 -16.17 -8.53 11.01
CA VAL A 265 -16.34 -7.10 10.70
C VAL A 265 -17.60 -6.54 11.35
N VAL A 266 -18.68 -7.32 11.43
CA VAL A 266 -19.95 -6.88 12.04
C VAL A 266 -19.78 -6.48 13.51
N ASP A 267 -19.00 -7.25 14.28
CA ASP A 267 -18.74 -6.96 15.70
C ASP A 267 -17.63 -5.92 15.91
N TRP A 268 -16.89 -5.60 14.84
CA TRP A 268 -15.77 -4.67 14.86
C TRP A 268 -16.20 -3.21 14.64
N VAL A 269 -17.25 -2.99 13.85
CA VAL A 269 -17.79 -1.63 13.61
C VAL A 269 -18.45 -1.09 14.89
N MET A 270 -18.02 0.08 15.36
CA MET A 270 -18.65 0.73 16.51
C MET A 270 -19.89 1.49 16.07
N ALA A 271 -21.02 1.23 16.73
CA ALA A 271 -22.30 1.85 16.39
C ALA A 271 -22.24 3.38 16.46
N GLU A 272 -21.46 3.91 17.42
CA GLU A 272 -21.29 5.34 17.65
C GLU A 272 -20.54 6.05 16.51
N ASN A 273 -19.70 5.34 15.75
CA ASN A 273 -18.91 5.90 14.64
C ASN A 273 -19.45 5.50 13.26
N ASN A 274 -20.57 4.75 13.19
CA ASN A 274 -21.05 4.22 11.92
C ASN A 274 -21.30 5.33 10.89
N HIS A 275 -21.77 6.49 11.33
CA HIS A 275 -22.09 7.63 10.47
C HIS A 275 -21.02 8.74 10.53
N GLY A 276 -19.78 8.35 10.83
CA GLY A 276 -18.63 9.25 10.90
C GLY A 276 -18.33 9.75 12.32
N PRO A 277 -17.38 10.69 12.46
CA PRO A 277 -16.64 11.33 11.37
C PRO A 277 -15.71 10.37 10.62
N TYR A 278 -15.40 10.71 9.37
CA TYR A 278 -14.45 10.00 8.52
C TYR A 278 -13.15 10.80 8.37
N TYR A 279 -12.04 10.12 8.07
CA TYR A 279 -10.70 10.73 8.06
C TYR A 279 -9.91 10.35 6.82
N LEU A 280 -9.17 11.30 6.25
CA LEU A 280 -8.31 11.06 5.10
C LEU A 280 -7.11 10.19 5.49
N ILE A 281 -6.85 9.15 4.69
CA ILE A 281 -5.60 8.37 4.76
C ILE A 281 -4.84 8.47 3.44
N HIS A 282 -3.52 8.29 3.52
CA HIS A 282 -2.62 8.26 2.37
C HIS A 282 -2.90 7.09 1.41
N GLY A 283 -3.42 5.97 1.92
CA GLY A 283 -3.73 4.79 1.12
C GLY A 283 -2.55 3.86 0.82
N ASP A 284 -1.33 4.40 0.69
CA ASP A 284 -0.08 3.63 0.52
C ASP A 284 1.12 4.22 1.28
N LEU A 285 0.98 4.47 2.59
CA LEU A 285 2.04 5.10 3.40
C LEU A 285 3.15 4.09 3.76
N LEU A 286 3.92 3.64 2.77
CA LEU A 286 5.11 2.78 2.96
C LEU A 286 6.35 3.61 3.33
N PRO A 287 7.40 3.02 3.92
CA PRO A 287 8.64 3.74 4.22
C PRO A 287 9.25 4.42 2.97
N SER A 288 9.17 3.77 1.80
CA SER A 288 9.65 4.32 0.52
C SER A 288 8.92 5.61 0.09
N ASN A 289 7.73 5.87 0.65
CA ASN A 289 6.94 7.08 0.36
C ASN A 289 7.17 8.19 1.40
N ILE A 290 8.12 8.01 2.32
CA ILE A 290 8.55 9.00 3.30
C ILE A 290 9.99 9.38 2.99
N LEU A 291 10.20 10.63 2.58
CA LEU A 291 11.54 11.16 2.34
C LEU A 291 12.10 11.74 3.63
N VAL A 292 13.36 11.44 3.92
CA VAL A 292 14.06 11.84 5.14
C VAL A 292 15.44 12.44 4.85
N ASN A 293 15.90 13.30 5.77
CA ASN A 293 17.26 13.84 5.76
C ASN A 293 18.25 12.91 6.50
N SER A 294 19.50 13.35 6.65
CA SER A 294 20.55 12.61 7.37
C SER A 294 20.22 12.31 8.84
N ASN A 295 19.37 13.13 9.46
CA ASN A 295 18.94 12.98 10.86
C ASN A 295 17.65 12.16 10.99
N ARG A 296 17.11 11.64 9.87
CA ARG A 296 15.81 10.96 9.80
C ARG A 296 14.62 11.88 10.11
N ASP A 297 14.77 13.18 9.95
CA ASP A 297 13.63 14.09 9.92
C ASP A 297 12.87 13.91 8.60
N PHE A 298 11.55 13.88 8.66
CA PHE A 298 10.67 13.80 7.51
C PHE A 298 10.78 15.10 6.72
N VAL A 299 11.29 14.98 5.50
CA VAL A 299 11.41 16.08 4.54
C VAL A 299 10.14 16.21 3.72
N ALA A 300 9.54 15.09 3.29
CA ALA A 300 8.28 15.10 2.56
C ALA A 300 7.59 13.72 2.58
N ILE A 301 6.27 13.73 2.43
CA ILE A 301 5.47 12.55 2.12
C ILE A 301 5.11 12.61 0.65
N ILE A 302 5.45 11.56 -0.10
CA ILE A 302 5.25 11.48 -1.55
C ILE A 302 4.22 10.40 -1.89
N ASP A 303 3.77 10.41 -3.14
CA ASP A 303 2.90 9.37 -3.70
C ASP A 303 1.50 9.30 -3.08
N TRP A 304 0.80 10.44 -3.04
CA TRP A 304 -0.59 10.59 -2.57
C TRP A 304 -1.64 9.98 -3.51
N GLU A 305 -1.30 8.88 -4.18
CA GLU A 305 -2.25 8.04 -4.92
C GLU A 305 -3.05 7.15 -3.95
N TRP A 306 -4.24 6.70 -4.38
CA TRP A 306 -5.13 5.83 -3.58
C TRP A 306 -5.61 6.42 -2.25
N CYS A 307 -5.48 7.75 -2.11
CA CYS A 307 -5.99 8.51 -0.98
C CYS A 307 -7.51 8.48 -0.96
N ARG A 308 -8.07 8.26 0.23
CA ARG A 308 -9.50 8.18 0.46
C ARG A 308 -9.80 8.47 1.92
N THR A 309 -11.00 8.94 2.17
CA THR A 309 -11.50 9.07 3.55
C THR A 309 -12.02 7.72 4.03
N VAL A 310 -11.76 7.37 5.29
CA VAL A 310 -12.13 6.09 5.88
C VAL A 310 -12.81 6.27 7.24
N PRO A 311 -13.59 5.26 7.72
CA PRO A 311 -14.06 5.17 9.10
C PRO A 311 -12.96 5.41 10.13
N ALA A 312 -13.35 5.95 11.29
CA ALA A 312 -12.46 6.14 12.44
C ALA A 312 -11.72 4.84 12.82
N GLU A 313 -12.36 3.68 12.66
CA GLU A 313 -11.77 2.37 12.93
C GLU A 313 -10.67 1.94 11.96
N LEU A 314 -10.65 2.52 10.75
CA LEU A 314 -9.59 2.31 9.77
C LEU A 314 -8.49 3.39 9.84
N PHE A 315 -8.65 4.41 10.68
CA PHE A 315 -7.64 5.45 10.89
C PHE A 315 -6.56 4.97 11.87
N VAL A 316 -5.74 4.02 11.41
CA VAL A 316 -4.70 3.33 12.19
C VAL A 316 -3.30 3.61 11.62
N PRO A 317 -2.22 3.57 12.43
CA PRO A 317 -0.86 3.71 11.92
C PRO A 317 -0.48 2.53 11.00
N PRO A 318 0.53 2.67 10.13
CA PRO A 318 0.93 1.59 9.23
C PRO A 318 1.44 0.36 9.99
N ALA A 319 1.12 -0.85 9.51
CA ALA A 319 1.55 -2.09 10.18
C ALA A 319 3.07 -2.31 10.18
N TRP A 320 3.79 -1.76 9.18
CA TRP A 320 5.25 -1.89 9.09
C TRP A 320 6.02 -1.21 10.23
N ILE A 321 5.36 -0.47 11.13
CA ILE A 321 5.97 0.01 12.39
C ILE A 321 6.52 -1.15 13.26
N CYS A 322 5.98 -2.37 13.08
CA CYS A 322 6.50 -3.58 13.72
C CYS A 322 7.63 -4.26 12.93
N GLY A 323 7.96 -3.74 11.74
CA GLY A 323 8.98 -4.28 10.85
C GLY A 323 8.54 -5.47 10.00
N LEU A 324 7.27 -5.85 10.08
CA LEU A 324 6.69 -6.99 9.37
C LEU A 324 5.48 -6.54 8.56
N ASP A 325 5.22 -7.26 7.47
CA ASP A 325 3.92 -7.18 6.80
C ASP A 325 2.83 -7.79 7.70
N ILE A 326 1.61 -7.25 7.61
CA ILE A 326 0.51 -7.63 8.53
C ILE A 326 0.19 -9.13 8.47
N SER A 327 0.32 -9.77 7.30
CA SER A 327 0.06 -11.20 7.11
C SER A 327 1.03 -12.09 7.89
N TYR A 328 2.24 -11.59 8.16
CA TYR A 328 3.24 -12.24 9.01
C TYR A 328 3.15 -11.76 10.46
N ALA A 329 2.87 -10.46 10.68
CA ALA A 329 2.75 -9.87 12.01
C ALA A 329 1.59 -10.49 12.81
N CYS A 330 0.55 -10.99 12.14
CA CYS A 330 -0.55 -11.68 12.80
C CYS A 330 -0.24 -13.13 13.21
N CYS A 331 0.96 -13.64 12.93
CA CYS A 331 1.36 -15.02 13.21
C CYS A 331 2.37 -15.11 14.38
N SER A 332 2.16 -16.06 15.29
CA SER A 332 3.16 -16.53 16.27
C SER A 332 3.97 -15.40 16.94
N VAL A 333 5.29 -15.36 16.72
CA VAL A 333 6.21 -14.37 17.33
C VAL A 333 5.98 -12.95 16.78
N GLY A 334 5.49 -12.81 15.55
CA GLY A 334 5.17 -11.51 14.94
C GLY A 334 4.15 -10.72 15.74
N TYR A 335 3.25 -11.42 16.45
CA TYR A 335 2.23 -10.79 17.28
C TYR A 335 2.82 -10.03 18.47
N LEU A 336 3.96 -10.49 19.02
CA LEU A 336 4.68 -9.77 20.08
C LEU A 336 5.37 -8.51 19.55
N SER A 337 5.99 -8.59 18.36
CA SER A 337 6.57 -7.43 17.68
C SER A 337 5.51 -6.38 17.37
N LEU A 338 4.33 -6.83 16.93
CA LEU A 338 3.18 -5.97 16.68
C LEU A 338 2.68 -5.31 17.98
N PHE A 339 2.53 -6.09 19.05
CA PHE A 339 2.16 -5.56 20.36
C PHE A 339 3.11 -4.45 20.83
N SER A 340 4.42 -4.71 20.80
CA SER A 340 5.42 -3.71 21.20
C SER A 340 5.32 -2.45 20.34
N ALA A 341 5.27 -2.60 19.02
CA ALA A 341 5.26 -1.48 18.11
C ALA A 341 4.00 -0.61 18.23
N THR A 342 2.83 -1.22 18.47
CA THR A 342 1.59 -0.47 18.70
C THR A 342 1.61 0.30 20.03
N ASP A 343 2.27 -0.22 21.07
CA ASP A 343 2.45 0.51 22.33
C ASP A 343 3.41 1.68 22.17
N GLU A 344 4.56 1.46 21.50
CA GLU A 344 5.52 2.52 21.19
C GLU A 344 4.88 3.64 20.36
N MET A 345 4.09 3.27 19.34
CA MET A 345 3.37 4.23 18.51
C MET A 345 2.31 5.01 19.28
N GLN A 346 1.59 4.35 20.19
CA GLN A 346 0.64 5.01 21.09
C GLN A 346 1.35 6.03 21.98
N ASN A 347 2.50 5.68 22.55
CA ASN A 347 3.29 6.59 23.40
C ASN A 347 3.85 7.77 22.59
N ALA A 348 4.36 7.52 21.38
CA ALA A 348 4.82 8.57 20.48
C ALA A 348 3.71 9.58 20.14
N LEU A 349 2.48 9.10 19.88
CA LEU A 349 1.32 9.96 19.66
C LEU A 349 1.00 10.81 20.91
N LEU A 350 1.05 10.22 22.11
CA LEU A 350 0.79 10.98 23.35
C LEU A 350 1.79 12.13 23.52
N CYS A 351 3.08 11.88 23.28
CA CYS A 351 4.12 12.91 23.32
C CYS A 351 3.84 14.05 22.32
N GLU A 352 3.41 13.74 21.10
CA GLU A 352 3.08 14.76 20.10
C GLU A 352 1.81 15.55 20.43
N ILE A 353 0.82 14.92 21.06
CA ILE A 353 -0.37 15.63 21.56
C ILE A 353 0.00 16.62 22.66
N GLU A 354 0.85 16.23 23.61
CA GLU A 354 1.33 17.13 24.67
C GLU A 354 2.15 18.29 24.10
N ALA A 355 2.99 18.01 23.11
CA ALA A 355 3.79 19.02 22.41
C ALA A 355 2.93 19.99 21.58
N ALA A 356 1.89 19.50 20.90
CA ALA A 356 0.99 20.31 20.08
C ALA A 356 0.05 21.19 20.92
N TYR A 357 -0.38 20.71 22.10
CA TYR A 357 -1.36 21.40 22.94
C TYR A 357 -0.90 21.50 24.42
N PRO A 358 0.24 22.14 24.71
CA PRO A 358 0.85 22.12 26.04
C PRO A 358 -0.05 22.76 27.11
N GLN A 359 -0.81 23.80 26.74
CA GLN A 359 -1.73 24.46 27.67
C GLN A 359 -2.90 23.57 28.07
N LEU A 360 -3.41 22.76 27.14
CA LEU A 360 -4.56 21.88 27.38
C LEU A 360 -4.16 20.64 28.19
N TYR A 361 -3.01 20.05 27.87
CA TYR A 361 -2.55 18.80 28.48
C TYR A 361 -1.57 18.96 29.64
N SER A 362 -1.20 20.19 30.01
CA SER A 362 -0.56 20.45 31.32
C SER A 362 -1.45 20.13 32.52
N ARG A 363 -2.78 20.15 32.32
CA ARG A 363 -3.80 19.92 33.37
C ARG A 363 -4.62 18.66 33.17
N ARG A 364 -4.45 17.97 32.05
CA ARG A 364 -5.21 16.77 31.68
C ARG A 364 -4.27 15.79 30.98
N PRO A 365 -4.41 14.46 31.17
CA PRO A 365 -3.61 13.51 30.42
C PRO A 365 -3.90 13.61 28.91
N ALA A 366 -2.87 13.63 28.05
CA ALA A 366 -3.01 13.52 26.58
C ALA A 366 -3.76 12.27 26.13
N SER A 367 -3.76 11.28 27.00
CA SER A 367 -4.51 10.03 26.92
C SER A 367 -6.05 10.20 26.82
N LEU A 368 -6.56 11.40 27.10
CA LEU A 368 -7.96 11.81 26.92
C LEU A 368 -8.24 12.49 25.57
N HIS A 369 -7.22 12.80 24.76
CA HIS A 369 -7.42 13.31 23.41
C HIS A 369 -8.24 12.30 22.56
N PRO A 370 -9.20 12.75 21.73
CA PRO A 370 -10.04 11.85 20.93
C PRO A 370 -9.26 10.83 20.10
N LEU A 371 -8.21 11.26 19.37
CA LEU A 371 -7.34 10.35 18.62
C LEU A 371 -6.61 9.33 19.52
N ALA A 372 -6.08 9.76 20.67
CA ALA A 372 -5.40 8.85 21.59
C ALA A 372 -6.37 7.82 22.18
N LYS A 373 -7.62 8.21 22.47
CA LYS A 373 -8.68 7.30 22.91
C LYS A 373 -9.08 6.32 21.80
N LEU A 374 -9.20 6.80 20.56
CA LEU A 374 -9.49 5.98 19.39
C LEU A 374 -8.42 4.90 19.19
N TRP A 375 -7.14 5.29 19.21
CA TRP A 375 -6.02 4.36 19.06
C TRP A 375 -5.87 3.40 20.23
N ARG A 376 -6.12 3.85 21.47
CA ARG A 376 -6.19 2.94 22.61
C ARG A 376 -7.21 1.82 22.39
N GLY A 377 -8.34 2.11 21.76
CA GLY A 377 -9.39 1.13 21.49
C GLY A 377 -9.11 0.24 20.27
N ASN A 378 -8.59 0.82 19.19
CA ASN A 378 -8.50 0.14 17.88
C ASN A 378 -7.11 -0.36 17.50
N VAL A 379 -6.06 0.29 18.01
CA VAL A 379 -4.66 -0.02 17.68
C VAL A 379 -4.06 -0.96 18.72
N LYS A 380 -4.37 -0.77 20.01
CA LYS A 380 -3.87 -1.67 21.07
C LYS A 380 -4.61 -3.01 21.14
N ASP A 381 -5.85 -3.07 20.65
CA ASP A 381 -6.52 -4.34 20.40
C ASP A 381 -6.03 -4.89 19.05
N LEU A 382 -5.05 -5.78 19.11
CA LEU A 382 -4.39 -6.30 17.91
C LEU A 382 -5.34 -7.05 16.97
N ASN A 383 -6.46 -7.61 17.47
CA ASN A 383 -7.45 -8.22 16.59
C ASN A 383 -8.18 -7.15 15.79
N LYS A 384 -8.57 -6.04 16.44
CA LYS A 384 -9.17 -4.89 15.74
C LYS A 384 -8.19 -4.25 14.77
N PHE A 385 -6.92 -4.16 15.14
CA PHE A 385 -5.86 -3.65 14.27
C PHE A 385 -5.66 -4.54 13.03
N CYS A 386 -5.61 -5.87 13.21
CA CYS A 386 -5.54 -6.84 12.12
C CYS A 386 -6.78 -6.77 11.20
N ILE A 387 -7.98 -6.62 11.76
CA ILE A 387 -9.21 -6.42 10.96
C ILE A 387 -9.12 -5.11 10.16
N ALA A 388 -8.69 -4.01 10.79
CA ALA A 388 -8.54 -2.72 10.13
C ALA A 388 -7.58 -2.80 8.93
N HIS A 389 -6.39 -3.37 9.13
CA HIS A 389 -5.43 -3.55 8.03
C HIS A 389 -5.91 -4.51 6.94
N SER A 390 -6.68 -5.54 7.30
CA SER A 390 -7.30 -6.42 6.32
C SER A 390 -8.38 -5.70 5.51
N LEU A 391 -9.11 -4.75 6.08
CA LEU A 391 -10.08 -3.94 5.32
C LEU A 391 -9.37 -2.88 4.46
N LEU A 392 -8.24 -2.33 4.92
CA LEU A 392 -7.42 -1.42 4.10
C LEU A 392 -6.75 -2.13 2.92
N ARG A 393 -6.53 -3.45 3.03
CA ARG A 393 -5.97 -4.35 2.02
C ARG A 393 -6.76 -5.68 2.01
N PRO A 394 -7.95 -5.74 1.36
CA PRO A 394 -8.86 -6.89 1.43
C PRO A 394 -8.28 -8.22 0.91
N ASP A 395 -7.12 -8.18 0.25
CA ASP A 395 -6.32 -9.35 -0.13
C ASP A 395 -5.81 -10.13 1.11
N ASN A 396 -5.72 -9.47 2.27
CA ASN A 396 -5.28 -10.08 3.52
C ASN A 396 -6.40 -10.74 4.33
N CYS A 397 -7.68 -10.61 3.93
CA CYS A 397 -8.81 -11.10 4.72
C CYS A 397 -8.73 -12.60 5.04
N ILE A 398 -8.34 -13.42 4.05
CA ILE A 398 -8.19 -14.88 4.21
C ILE A 398 -7.05 -15.17 5.18
N THR A 399 -5.84 -14.68 4.87
CA THR A 399 -4.62 -14.96 5.63
C THR A 399 -4.72 -14.51 7.09
N VAL A 400 -5.22 -13.31 7.35
CA VAL A 400 -5.36 -12.79 8.71
C VAL A 400 -6.41 -13.58 9.50
N TYR A 401 -7.51 -13.97 8.87
CA TYR A 401 -8.51 -14.78 9.55
C TYR A 401 -7.95 -16.17 9.89
N ALA A 402 -7.35 -16.85 8.91
CA ALA A 402 -6.78 -18.19 9.07
C ALA A 402 -5.71 -18.23 10.18
N ASN A 403 -4.81 -17.25 10.18
CA ASN A 403 -3.63 -17.26 11.05
C ASN A 403 -3.91 -16.75 12.47
N ASN A 404 -4.88 -15.83 12.63
CA ASN A 404 -5.14 -15.18 13.91
C ASN A 404 -6.60 -15.36 14.35
N LEU A 405 -7.54 -14.77 13.60
CA LEU A 405 -8.90 -14.54 14.11
C LEU A 405 -9.69 -15.83 14.35
N ASP A 406 -9.44 -16.90 13.59
CA ASP A 406 -10.10 -18.19 13.79
C ASP A 406 -9.76 -18.80 15.16
N ARG A 407 -8.47 -18.79 15.54
CA ARG A 407 -8.02 -19.25 16.87
C ARG A 407 -8.51 -18.33 17.96
N TYR A 408 -8.48 -17.01 17.75
CA TYR A 408 -8.99 -16.04 18.72
C TYR A 408 -10.47 -16.28 19.05
N ARG A 409 -11.31 -16.55 18.04
CA ARG A 409 -12.76 -16.73 18.22
C ARG A 409 -13.17 -18.10 18.70
N HIS A 410 -12.46 -19.15 18.29
CA HIS A 410 -12.90 -20.53 18.50
C HIS A 410 -11.95 -21.35 19.37
N GLY A 411 -10.88 -20.73 19.88
CA GLY A 411 -9.87 -21.39 20.70
C GLY A 411 -9.06 -22.44 19.93
N LEU A 412 -8.49 -23.39 20.67
CA LEU A 412 -7.62 -24.45 20.13
C LEU A 412 -8.40 -25.64 19.53
N GLY A 413 -9.72 -25.53 19.39
CA GLY A 413 -10.53 -26.59 18.77
C GLY A 413 -10.13 -26.84 17.32
N SER A 414 -10.43 -28.03 16.81
CA SER A 414 -10.14 -28.43 15.42
C SER A 414 -10.74 -27.47 14.40
N ARG A 415 -9.87 -26.78 13.64
CA ARG A 415 -10.25 -25.93 12.51
C ARG A 415 -10.93 -26.74 11.41
N ALA A 416 -10.40 -27.91 11.07
CA ALA A 416 -10.99 -28.80 10.08
C ALA A 416 -12.44 -29.19 10.43
N SER A 417 -12.74 -29.42 11.72
CA SER A 417 -14.10 -29.70 12.18
C SER A 417 -15.03 -28.50 11.99
N ARG A 418 -14.56 -27.27 12.18
CA ARG A 418 -15.35 -26.05 11.94
C ARG A 418 -15.65 -25.84 10.46
N VAL A 419 -14.64 -26.02 9.60
CA VAL A 419 -14.80 -25.93 8.14
C VAL A 419 -15.82 -26.99 7.67
N SER A 420 -15.67 -28.23 8.12
CA SER A 420 -16.61 -29.32 7.81
C SER A 420 -18.03 -29.02 8.28
N ALA A 421 -18.20 -28.48 9.50
CA ALA A 421 -19.51 -28.10 10.03
C ALA A 421 -20.16 -26.96 9.22
N PHE A 422 -19.37 -25.96 8.79
CA PHE A 422 -19.85 -24.88 7.91
C PHE A 422 -20.45 -25.44 6.62
N TYR A 423 -19.71 -26.33 5.94
CA TYR A 423 -20.19 -26.98 4.73
C TYR A 423 -21.26 -28.04 4.97
N SER A 424 -21.44 -28.57 6.18
CA SER A 424 -22.52 -29.53 6.46
C SER A 424 -23.87 -28.85 6.73
N SER A 425 -23.87 -27.54 7.00
CA SER A 425 -25.08 -26.77 7.26
C SER A 425 -25.98 -26.59 6.02
N ILE A 426 -27.27 -26.30 6.24
CA ILE A 426 -28.24 -25.99 5.18
C ILE A 426 -27.76 -24.80 4.33
N SER A 427 -27.19 -23.78 4.98
CA SER A 427 -26.61 -22.61 4.33
C SER A 427 -25.36 -22.93 3.49
N GLY A 428 -24.71 -24.06 3.73
CA GLY A 428 -23.49 -24.48 3.03
C GLY A 428 -23.71 -24.99 1.60
N ARG A 429 -24.95 -25.22 1.14
CA ARG A 429 -25.20 -25.79 -0.21
C ARG A 429 -24.61 -24.95 -1.34
N LYS A 430 -24.91 -23.65 -1.36
CA LYS A 430 -24.36 -22.72 -2.36
C LYS A 430 -22.84 -22.61 -2.27
N ALA A 431 -22.30 -22.66 -1.06
CA ALA A 431 -20.85 -22.64 -0.85
C ALA A 431 -20.17 -23.88 -1.45
N ARG A 432 -20.77 -25.08 -1.32
CA ARG A 432 -20.26 -26.30 -1.95
C ARG A 432 -20.27 -26.24 -3.48
N GLU A 433 -21.34 -25.68 -4.07
CA GLU A 433 -21.44 -25.48 -5.52
C GLU A 433 -20.33 -24.54 -6.02
N LEU A 434 -20.10 -23.43 -5.32
CA LEU A 434 -19.02 -22.50 -5.64
C LEU A 434 -17.63 -23.15 -5.51
N VAL A 435 -17.39 -23.95 -4.45
CA VAL A 435 -16.13 -24.69 -4.29
C VAL A 435 -15.86 -25.60 -5.49
N LEU A 436 -16.87 -26.36 -5.94
CA LEU A 436 -16.72 -27.25 -7.10
C LEU A 436 -16.40 -26.46 -8.38
N GLN A 437 -17.09 -25.33 -8.58
CA GLN A 437 -16.80 -24.44 -9.71
C GLN A 437 -15.37 -23.90 -9.65
N LYS A 438 -14.91 -23.44 -8.48
CA LYS A 438 -13.56 -22.89 -8.32
C LYS A 438 -12.46 -23.94 -8.53
N VAL A 439 -12.67 -25.17 -8.10
CA VAL A 439 -11.73 -26.27 -8.38
C VAL A 439 -11.63 -26.54 -9.89
N GLU A 440 -12.75 -26.45 -10.61
CA GLU A 440 -12.76 -26.59 -12.07
C GLU A 440 -12.09 -25.40 -12.78
N ASP A 441 -12.32 -24.16 -12.33
CA ASP A 441 -11.62 -22.97 -12.83
C ASP A 441 -10.11 -23.14 -12.73
N GLY A 442 -9.61 -23.57 -11.56
CA GLY A 442 -8.19 -23.81 -11.32
C GLY A 442 -7.63 -24.96 -12.16
N ARG A 443 -8.44 -25.98 -12.46
CA ARG A 443 -8.08 -27.08 -13.38
C ARG A 443 -7.91 -26.55 -14.81
N LEU A 444 -8.88 -25.78 -15.31
CA LEU A 444 -8.87 -25.18 -16.64
C LEU A 444 -7.71 -24.19 -16.79
N TYR A 445 -7.45 -23.38 -15.76
CA TYR A 445 -6.33 -22.44 -15.76
C TYR A 445 -4.97 -23.15 -15.86
N LYS A 446 -4.74 -24.24 -15.11
CA LYS A 446 -3.52 -25.07 -15.25
C LYS A 446 -3.37 -25.64 -16.66
N GLU A 447 -4.48 -26.06 -17.28
CA GLU A 447 -4.48 -26.56 -18.65
C GLU A 447 -4.06 -25.47 -19.65
N ASP A 448 -4.55 -24.25 -19.47
CA ASP A 448 -4.19 -23.10 -20.29
C ASP A 448 -2.72 -22.70 -20.14
N LEU A 449 -2.17 -22.72 -18.93
CA LEU A 449 -0.74 -22.53 -18.70
C LEU A 449 0.08 -23.57 -19.46
N ARG A 450 -0.30 -24.85 -19.37
CA ARG A 450 0.37 -25.94 -20.09
C ARG A 450 0.32 -25.75 -21.61
N LYS A 451 -0.83 -25.33 -22.16
CA LYS A 451 -0.97 -25.02 -23.60
C LYS A 451 -0.05 -23.89 -24.05
N ARG A 452 0.30 -22.97 -23.15
CA ARG A 452 1.19 -21.82 -23.40
C ARG A 452 2.66 -22.13 -23.09
N GLY A 453 2.99 -23.35 -22.67
CA GLY A 453 4.34 -23.71 -22.23
C GLY A 453 4.77 -23.00 -20.94
N MET A 454 3.82 -22.54 -20.13
CA MET A 454 4.07 -21.88 -18.85
C MET A 454 3.95 -22.90 -17.71
N GLU A 455 4.91 -22.87 -16.79
CA GLU A 455 4.79 -23.62 -15.53
C GLU A 455 3.94 -22.84 -14.53
N LEU A 456 3.07 -23.55 -13.83
CA LEU A 456 2.30 -22.99 -12.73
C LEU A 456 3.28 -22.54 -11.64
N GLN A 457 3.33 -21.23 -11.42
CA GLN A 457 4.02 -20.67 -10.28
C GLN A 457 3.02 -20.66 -9.13
N ARG A 458 3.10 -21.67 -8.26
CA ARG A 458 2.40 -21.58 -6.98
C ARG A 458 3.11 -20.53 -6.14
N GLU A 459 2.35 -19.55 -5.66
CA GLU A 459 2.68 -18.93 -4.39
C GLU A 459 2.57 -20.03 -3.34
N THR A 460 3.65 -20.74 -3.03
CA THR A 460 3.69 -21.53 -1.80
C THR A 460 3.74 -20.54 -0.66
N PHE A 461 2.58 -20.07 -0.22
CA PHE A 461 2.41 -19.76 1.18
C PHE A 461 2.63 -21.11 1.86
N VAL A 462 3.81 -21.33 2.43
CA VAL A 462 3.99 -22.41 3.40
C VAL A 462 3.40 -21.85 4.68
N PRO A 463 2.19 -22.26 5.12
CA PRO A 463 1.88 -22.06 6.51
C PRO A 463 2.94 -22.86 7.25
N LEU A 464 3.76 -22.21 8.07
CA LEU A 464 4.66 -22.92 8.98
C LEU A 464 3.78 -23.92 9.74
N ARG A 465 3.98 -25.21 9.48
CA ARG A 465 3.17 -26.24 10.12
C ARG A 465 3.49 -26.20 11.61
N PRO A 466 2.50 -26.36 12.50
CA PRO A 466 2.73 -26.42 13.95
C PRO A 466 3.67 -27.56 14.40
N GLU A 467 3.98 -28.49 13.50
CA GLU A 467 4.71 -29.72 13.80
C GLU A 467 6.24 -29.54 13.74
N ASP A 468 6.75 -28.43 13.20
CA ASP A 468 8.19 -28.14 13.11
C ASP A 468 8.79 -27.55 14.41
N HIS A 469 8.04 -27.62 15.52
CA HIS A 469 8.47 -27.13 16.83
C HIS A 469 9.35 -28.14 17.59
N GLN A 470 10.65 -28.18 17.25
CA GLN A 470 11.68 -28.37 18.27
C GLN A 470 12.47 -27.07 18.41
N MET A 471 12.21 -26.33 19.50
CA MET A 471 12.93 -25.10 19.83
C MET A 471 14.40 -25.41 20.13
N PRO A 472 15.37 -24.74 19.47
CA PRO A 472 16.75 -24.71 19.94
C PRO A 472 16.86 -23.74 21.13
N SER A 473 17.88 -23.94 21.97
CA SER A 473 18.17 -23.08 23.13
C SER A 473 18.45 -21.62 22.71
N LEU A 474 18.31 -20.68 23.67
CA LEU A 474 18.37 -19.22 23.48
C LEU A 474 19.59 -18.70 22.66
N GLY A 475 20.70 -19.46 22.59
CA GLY A 475 21.88 -19.10 21.80
C GLY A 475 21.79 -19.40 20.30
N GLY A 476 20.83 -20.23 19.86
CA GLY A 476 20.66 -20.64 18.46
C GLY A 476 19.56 -19.90 17.69
N MET A 477 18.79 -19.02 18.36
CA MET A 477 17.64 -18.31 17.76
C MET A 477 18.02 -17.41 16.58
N THR A 478 19.18 -16.76 16.64
CA THR A 478 19.66 -15.92 15.54
C THR A 478 20.00 -16.76 14.31
N GLN A 479 20.74 -17.86 14.49
CA GLN A 479 21.18 -18.72 13.39
C GLN A 479 20.04 -19.51 12.74
N TRP A 480 19.02 -19.89 13.53
CA TRP A 480 17.79 -20.52 13.02
C TRP A 480 16.90 -19.53 12.25
N CYS A 481 16.67 -18.31 12.77
CA CYS A 481 15.97 -17.28 12.01
C CYS A 481 16.67 -16.95 10.69
N PHE A 482 18.01 -16.90 10.67
CA PHE A 482 18.76 -16.70 9.43
C PHE A 482 18.68 -17.90 8.48
N SER A 483 18.76 -19.14 8.95
CA SER A 483 18.73 -20.32 8.06
C SER A 483 17.34 -20.57 7.46
N THR A 484 16.27 -20.41 8.23
CA THR A 484 14.90 -20.59 7.74
C THR A 484 14.49 -19.48 6.76
N VAL A 485 14.94 -18.23 7.00
CA VAL A 485 14.75 -17.11 6.06
C VAL A 485 15.60 -17.27 4.80
N PHE A 486 16.81 -17.83 4.90
CA PHE A 486 17.70 -18.07 3.76
C PHE A 486 17.28 -19.28 2.90
N GLU A 487 16.70 -20.32 3.47
CA GLU A 487 16.08 -21.42 2.72
C GLU A 487 14.78 -20.99 2.03
N ALA A 488 13.99 -20.10 2.65
CA ALA A 488 12.87 -19.43 1.98
C ALA A 488 13.36 -18.53 0.82
N TRP A 489 14.48 -17.85 0.98
CA TRP A 489 15.09 -17.04 -0.08
C TRP A 489 15.58 -17.86 -1.30
N ARG A 490 16.13 -19.07 -1.09
CA ARG A 490 16.70 -19.90 -2.16
C ARG A 490 15.64 -20.48 -3.12
N ASN A 491 14.39 -20.64 -2.67
CA ASN A 491 13.34 -21.35 -3.41
C ASN A 491 12.29 -20.43 -4.08
N HIS A 492 12.39 -19.10 -3.97
CA HIS A 492 11.37 -18.18 -4.44
C HIS A 492 11.91 -17.08 -5.37
N ARG A 493 11.42 -17.05 -6.62
CA ARG A 493 11.38 -15.87 -7.49
C ARG A 493 9.90 -15.45 -7.59
N TRP A 494 9.61 -14.16 -7.50
CA TRP A 494 8.26 -13.54 -7.47
C TRP A 494 7.61 -13.42 -6.09
N LEU A 495 8.25 -12.66 -5.21
CA LEU A 495 7.57 -11.83 -4.21
C LEU A 495 6.90 -10.65 -4.95
N SER A 496 5.74 -10.18 -4.49
CA SER A 496 5.16 -8.93 -5.01
C SER A 496 6.20 -7.80 -4.87
N ARG A 497 6.26 -6.83 -5.81
CA ARG A 497 7.25 -5.74 -5.74
C ARG A 497 7.16 -4.92 -4.42
N ALA A 498 6.02 -4.93 -3.71
CA ALA A 498 5.89 -4.32 -2.38
C ALA A 498 6.63 -5.11 -1.28
N SER A 499 6.77 -6.43 -1.46
CA SER A 499 7.51 -7.31 -0.55
C SER A 499 9.00 -7.45 -0.96
N LEU A 500 9.34 -7.21 -2.23
CA LEU A 500 10.74 -7.23 -2.73
C LEU A 500 11.57 -6.03 -2.29
N VAL A 501 10.96 -4.86 -2.13
CA VAL A 501 11.68 -3.66 -1.67
C VAL A 501 12.10 -3.79 -0.20
N MET A 502 11.43 -4.62 0.59
CA MET A 502 11.79 -4.84 2.01
C MET A 502 13.07 -5.68 2.22
N PHE A 503 13.54 -6.44 1.22
CA PHE A 503 14.60 -7.44 1.43
C PHE A 503 15.90 -7.25 0.61
N PHE A 504 15.99 -6.25 -0.27
CA PHE A 504 17.24 -5.96 -1.00
C PHE A 504 17.75 -4.54 -0.78
N SER A 505 18.49 -4.39 0.32
CA SER A 505 19.54 -3.36 0.50
C SER A 505 20.83 -4.08 0.91
N ILE A 506 21.42 -4.88 0.01
CA ILE A 506 22.80 -5.35 0.22
C ILE A 506 23.74 -4.17 -0.09
N PRO A 507 24.76 -3.89 0.74
CA PRO A 507 25.51 -2.65 0.68
C PRO A 507 26.28 -2.49 -0.64
N ILE A 508 26.18 -1.32 -1.26
CA ILE A 508 27.23 -0.77 -2.15
C ILE A 508 28.44 -0.37 -1.28
N ALA A 509 28.97 -1.33 -0.52
CA ALA A 509 30.22 -1.22 0.23
C ALA A 509 31.25 -2.26 -0.22
N TRP A 510 30.91 -3.13 -1.19
CA TRP A 510 31.83 -4.11 -1.80
C TRP A 510 32.19 -3.84 -3.26
N TRP A 511 31.74 -2.71 -3.84
CA TRP A 511 32.11 -2.32 -5.22
C TRP A 511 32.91 -1.00 -5.31
N ILE A 512 33.18 -0.33 -4.18
CA ILE A 512 34.03 0.89 -4.11
C ILE A 512 35.42 0.59 -3.50
N ARG A 513 35.88 -0.68 -3.56
CA ARG A 513 37.24 -1.06 -3.09
C ARG A 513 38.13 -1.73 -4.14
N ALA A 514 37.84 -1.53 -5.42
CA ALA A 514 38.64 -2.08 -6.52
C ALA A 514 38.97 -1.04 -7.60
N ARG A 515 39.34 0.20 -7.22
CA ARG A 515 40.13 1.13 -8.07
C ARG A 515 40.98 2.05 -7.21
N ARG A 516 42.08 1.52 -6.67
CA ARG A 516 43.34 2.27 -6.54
C ARG A 516 44.46 1.37 -7.06
N PRO A 517 45.32 1.88 -7.95
CA PRO A 517 46.46 1.12 -8.46
C PRO A 517 47.51 1.04 -7.35
N LEU A 518 48.03 -0.15 -7.10
CA LEU A 518 49.29 -0.33 -6.39
C LEU A 518 50.36 -0.58 -7.45
N ALA A 519 51.45 0.17 -7.34
CA ALA A 519 52.74 -0.20 -7.89
C ALA A 519 53.21 -1.55 -7.33
#